data_AF-A0A7C4M2T2-F1
#
_entry.id   AF-A0A7C4M2T2-F1
#
_cell.length_a   1.000
_cell.length_b   1.000
_cell.length_c   1.000
_cell.angle_alpha   90.00
_cell.angle_beta   90.00
_cell.angle_gamma   90.00
#
_symmetry.space_group_name_H-M   'P 1'
#
loop_
_entity.id
_entity.type
_entity.pdbx_description
1 polymer ?
#
loop_
_entity_poly.entity_id
_entity_poly.type
_entity_poly.pdbx_seq_one_letter_code
_entity_poly.pdbx_strand_id
1 'polypeptide(L)'
;MDVDEYILKIENFIKYLSSISVHKKKTFTIFASWIPIIKKAPEGFYIVSFPNGRYETFPLAFYNPVFRSYRRTGFQHRLSRCLVFHQTLARQPEEVRQKLISWGHSKDFDGESFYKKWKSINHKNYQEIRNFHPVKPDLWPKLELIQADTINELMSIYQPPRVSEIRRLKVMILSIMFQGRENIFKRSVQI
;
A
#
# COMPACT_ATOMS: atom_id res chain seq x y z
N MET A 1 10.99 3.82 -8.94
CA MET A 1 9.60 4.23 -8.70
C MET A 1 8.86 3.74 -9.91
N ASP A 2 7.83 2.93 -9.69
CA ASP A 2 7.07 2.44 -10.83
C ASP A 2 6.28 3.62 -11.41
N VAL A 3 6.07 3.65 -12.73
CA VAL A 3 5.44 4.79 -13.44
C VAL A 3 3.99 5.04 -12.93
N ASP A 4 3.42 4.09 -12.19
CA ASP A 4 2.10 4.14 -11.57
C ASP A 4 2.10 4.56 -10.07
N GLU A 5 3.18 5.09 -9.52
CA GLU A 5 3.27 5.58 -8.13
C GLU A 5 3.34 7.13 -8.06
N TYR A 6 2.35 7.77 -7.43
CA TYR A 6 2.26 9.23 -7.28
C TYR A 6 2.33 9.67 -5.82
N ILE A 7 3.40 10.36 -5.44
CA ILE A 7 3.64 10.79 -4.06
C ILE A 7 2.75 11.98 -3.70
N LEU A 8 1.90 11.82 -2.69
CA LEU A 8 1.06 12.89 -2.18
C LEU A 8 1.92 13.89 -1.38
N LYS A 9 1.88 15.17 -1.76
CA LYS A 9 2.65 16.27 -1.12
C LYS A 9 4.15 15.96 -1.06
N ILE A 10 4.75 15.75 -2.22
CA ILE A 10 6.15 15.34 -2.39
C ILE A 10 7.14 16.25 -1.65
N GLU A 11 6.85 17.55 -1.50
CA GLU A 11 7.69 18.51 -0.81
C GLU A 11 7.86 18.13 0.67
N ASN A 12 6.80 17.62 1.30
CA ASN A 12 6.86 17.14 2.69
C ASN A 12 7.71 15.88 2.82
N PHE A 13 7.65 14.99 1.81
CA PHE A 13 8.49 13.81 1.79
C PHE A 13 9.96 14.18 1.60
N ILE A 14 10.28 15.12 0.71
CA ILE A 14 11.64 15.64 0.52
C ILE A 14 12.16 16.27 1.83
N LYS A 15 11.37 17.11 2.50
CA LYS A 15 11.73 17.68 3.81
C LYS A 15 12.00 16.58 4.85
N TYR A 16 11.18 15.54 4.89
CA TYR A 16 11.40 14.38 5.75
C TYR A 16 12.73 13.66 5.42
N LEU A 17 13.01 13.40 4.14
CA LEU A 17 14.28 12.79 3.70
C LEU A 17 15.50 13.63 4.09
N SER A 18 15.43 14.95 3.95
CA SER A 18 16.49 15.86 4.36
C SER A 18 16.75 15.79 5.87
N SER A 19 15.69 15.73 6.69
CA SER A 19 15.81 15.65 8.16
C SER A 19 16.52 14.38 8.67
N ILE A 20 16.37 13.26 7.96
CA ILE A 20 16.96 11.97 8.35
C ILE A 20 18.37 11.76 7.79
N SER A 21 18.75 12.53 6.76
CA SER A 21 20.05 12.41 6.08
C SER A 21 21.25 12.82 6.95
N VAL A 22 20.99 13.51 8.08
CA VAL A 22 21.99 14.01 9.03
C VAL A 22 22.61 12.89 9.88
N HIS A 23 22.07 11.66 9.86
CA HIS A 23 22.55 10.54 10.70
C HIS A 23 23.19 9.43 9.85
N LYS A 24 24.30 9.77 9.17
CA LYS A 24 24.99 8.87 8.23
C LYS A 24 25.82 7.80 8.95
N LYS A 25 25.41 6.53 8.81
CA LYS A 25 26.23 5.28 8.83
C LYS A 25 25.36 4.01 8.81
N LYS A 26 24.05 4.10 9.08
CA LYS A 26 23.15 2.94 9.14
C LYS A 26 22.41 2.72 7.82
N THR A 27 22.35 1.48 7.35
CA THR A 27 21.48 1.07 6.24
C THR A 27 20.05 0.94 6.74
N PHE A 28 19.10 1.60 6.07
CA PHE A 28 17.68 1.44 6.38
C PHE A 28 16.81 1.67 5.14
N THR A 29 15.60 1.13 5.20
CA THR A 29 14.56 1.29 4.20
C THR A 29 13.43 2.16 4.75
N ILE A 30 12.98 3.11 3.94
CA ILE A 30 11.85 3.98 4.24
C ILE A 30 10.62 3.41 3.57
N PHE A 31 9.62 3.10 4.39
CA PHE A 31 8.33 2.63 3.93
C PHE A 31 7.37 3.80 3.79
N ALA A 32 6.49 3.71 2.80
CA ALA A 32 5.34 4.59 2.63
C ALA A 32 4.06 3.75 2.57
N SER A 33 2.92 4.42 2.58
CA SER A 33 1.60 3.80 2.54
C SER A 33 0.96 4.01 1.18
N TRP A 34 0.47 2.94 0.57
CA TRP A 34 -0.25 3.01 -0.70
C TRP A 34 -1.71 3.43 -0.51
N ILE A 35 -2.21 4.17 -1.49
CA ILE A 35 -3.64 4.37 -1.76
C ILE A 35 -3.90 3.77 -3.15
N PRO A 36 -4.36 2.52 -3.23
CA PRO A 36 -4.65 1.88 -4.51
C PRO A 36 -5.76 2.60 -5.28
N ILE A 37 -5.48 2.96 -6.53
CA ILE A 37 -6.47 3.40 -7.50
C ILE A 37 -6.93 2.18 -8.30
N ILE A 38 -8.21 1.86 -8.15
CA ILE A 38 -8.82 0.64 -8.67
C ILE A 38 -9.34 0.84 -10.08
N LYS A 39 -9.98 1.97 -10.36
CA LYS A 39 -10.60 2.23 -11.67
C LYS A 39 -10.75 3.73 -11.91
N LYS A 40 -10.42 4.19 -13.12
CA LYS A 40 -10.83 5.51 -13.61
C LYS A 40 -12.13 5.32 -14.42
N ALA A 41 -13.13 6.14 -14.13
CA ALA A 41 -14.41 6.19 -14.81
C ALA A 41 -14.75 7.65 -15.19
N PRO A 42 -15.76 7.87 -16.05
CA PRO A 42 -16.19 9.23 -16.41
C PRO A 42 -16.49 10.12 -15.20
N GLU A 43 -17.08 9.54 -14.16
CA GLU A 43 -17.45 10.24 -12.91
C GLU A 43 -16.28 10.48 -11.94
N GLY A 44 -15.09 9.91 -12.17
CA GLY A 44 -13.94 10.08 -11.30
C GLY A 44 -13.11 8.82 -11.07
N PHE A 45 -12.44 8.76 -9.93
CA PHE A 45 -11.56 7.66 -9.54
C PHE A 45 -12.14 6.84 -8.41
N TYR A 46 -12.22 5.53 -8.62
CA TYR A 46 -12.47 4.56 -7.56
C TYR A 46 -11.16 4.21 -6.89
N ILE A 47 -11.05 4.54 -5.60
CA ILE A 47 -9.87 4.25 -4.78
C ILE A 47 -10.25 3.34 -3.62
N VAL A 48 -9.26 2.69 -3.02
CA VAL A 48 -9.44 1.99 -1.75
C VAL A 48 -9.44 3.01 -0.62
N SER A 49 -10.47 2.96 0.22
CA SER A 49 -10.61 3.82 1.40
C SER A 49 -10.28 3.04 2.67
N PHE A 50 -9.43 3.63 3.51
CA PHE A 50 -8.92 3.03 4.75
C PHE A 50 -9.44 3.78 5.98
N PRO A 51 -10.71 3.60 6.39
CA PRO A 51 -11.32 4.41 7.45
C PRO A 51 -10.60 4.28 8.81
N ASN A 52 -9.88 3.18 9.01
CA ASN A 52 -9.09 2.91 10.22
C ASN A 52 -7.62 3.35 10.10
N GLY A 53 -7.20 3.91 8.95
CA GLY A 53 -5.82 4.30 8.68
C GLY A 53 -4.82 3.15 8.53
N ARG A 54 -5.29 1.91 8.34
CA ARG A 54 -4.44 0.73 8.15
C ARG A 54 -4.14 0.52 6.68
N TYR A 55 -3.26 1.37 6.15
CA TYR A 55 -2.79 1.25 4.78
C TYR A 55 -1.89 0.04 4.56
N GLU A 56 -1.90 -0.47 3.35
CA GLU A 56 -0.84 -1.34 2.86
C GLU A 56 0.46 -0.52 2.71
N THR A 57 1.58 -1.07 3.17
CA THR A 57 2.86 -0.36 3.18
C THR A 57 3.87 -1.01 2.26
N PHE A 58 4.73 -0.20 1.64
CA PHE A 58 5.74 -0.67 0.70
C PHE A 58 7.06 0.08 0.86
N PRO A 59 8.21 -0.50 0.45
CA PRO A 59 9.47 0.21 0.38
C PRO A 59 9.44 1.30 -0.70
N LEU A 60 9.65 2.56 -0.30
CA LEU A 60 9.65 3.72 -1.19
C LEU A 60 11.07 4.27 -1.43
N ALA A 61 11.89 4.36 -0.38
CA ALA A 61 13.22 4.93 -0.48
C ALA A 61 14.24 4.16 0.38
N PHE A 62 15.51 4.30 0.04
CA PHE A 62 16.58 3.50 0.63
C PHE A 62 17.78 4.38 1.00
N TYR A 63 18.40 4.07 2.12
CA TYR A 63 19.69 4.66 2.50
C TYR A 63 20.74 3.56 2.58
N ASN A 64 21.77 3.64 1.72
CA ASN A 64 22.84 2.66 1.57
C ASN A 64 22.34 1.19 1.47
N PRO A 65 21.43 0.85 0.52
CA PRO A 65 20.79 -0.45 0.49
C PRO A 65 21.76 -1.58 0.09
N VAL A 66 21.57 -2.74 0.70
CA VAL A 66 22.02 -4.03 0.15
C VAL A 66 20.76 -4.85 -0.10
N PHE A 67 20.41 -5.07 -1.37
CA PHE A 67 19.19 -5.77 -1.75
C PHE A 67 19.38 -7.29 -1.69
N ARG A 68 18.40 -7.99 -1.10
CA ARG A 68 18.33 -9.45 -1.09
C ARG A 68 17.38 -9.99 -2.15
N SER A 69 16.29 -9.27 -2.40
CA SER A 69 15.34 -9.57 -3.48
C SER A 69 14.43 -8.37 -3.71
N TYR A 70 14.14 -8.04 -4.97
CA TYR A 70 13.28 -6.91 -5.35
C TYR A 70 13.59 -5.65 -4.52
N ARG A 71 12.60 -5.13 -3.78
CA ARG A 71 12.71 -3.97 -2.90
C ARG A 71 13.06 -4.32 -1.43
N ARG A 72 13.52 -5.55 -1.14
CA ARG A 72 13.83 -6.03 0.22
C ARG A 72 15.32 -5.94 0.49
N THR A 73 15.68 -5.24 1.57
CA THR A 73 17.08 -5.05 1.98
C THR A 73 17.47 -5.93 3.17
N GLY A 74 16.52 -6.37 3.99
CA GLY A 74 16.80 -7.16 5.21
C GLY A 74 17.38 -6.32 6.38
N PHE A 75 17.37 -5.00 6.28
CA PHE A 75 17.82 -4.07 7.32
C PHE A 75 16.65 -3.34 7.98
N GLN A 76 16.93 -2.44 8.93
CA GLN A 76 15.93 -1.68 9.67
C GLN A 76 14.94 -0.95 8.75
N HIS A 77 13.67 -0.92 9.18
CA HIS A 77 12.58 -0.27 8.47
C HIS A 77 12.11 0.96 9.23
N ARG A 78 11.88 2.06 8.52
CA ARG A 78 11.25 3.28 9.06
C ARG A 78 9.98 3.57 8.28
N LEU A 79 8.83 3.56 8.94
CA LEU A 79 7.58 3.96 8.31
C LEU A 79 7.48 5.49 8.29
N SER A 80 7.39 6.06 7.09
CA SER A 80 7.13 7.48 6.90
C SER A 80 5.62 7.78 6.95
N ARG A 81 5.27 9.06 7.09
CA ARG A 81 3.88 9.54 6.94
C ARG A 81 3.50 9.76 5.46
N CYS A 82 4.35 9.35 4.53
CA CYS A 82 4.14 9.53 3.10
C CYS A 82 3.01 8.63 2.62
N LEU A 83 2.05 9.23 1.90
CA LEU A 83 0.99 8.53 1.19
C LEU A 83 1.30 8.57 -0.30
N VAL A 84 1.08 7.45 -0.98
CA VAL A 84 1.39 7.31 -2.41
C VAL A 84 0.19 6.70 -3.10
N PHE A 85 -0.40 7.42 -4.04
CA PHE A 85 -1.38 6.83 -4.94
C PHE A 85 -0.69 5.81 -5.83
N HIS A 86 -1.28 4.62 -5.94
CA HIS A 86 -0.74 3.55 -6.77
C HIS A 86 -1.79 3.12 -7.77
N GLN A 87 -1.54 3.35 -9.08
CA GLN A 87 -2.44 3.02 -10.18
C GLN A 87 -2.41 1.52 -10.50
N THR A 88 -2.83 0.73 -9.51
CA THR A 88 -2.73 -0.72 -9.52
C THR A 88 -3.60 -1.35 -10.62
N LEU A 89 -4.87 -0.95 -10.72
CA LEU A 89 -5.87 -1.54 -11.63
C LEU A 89 -6.65 -0.50 -12.44
N ALA A 90 -6.40 0.80 -12.24
CA ALA A 90 -6.99 1.86 -13.06
C ALA A 90 -6.33 1.94 -14.43
N ARG A 91 -6.63 0.95 -15.28
CA ARG A 91 -6.08 0.72 -16.61
C ARG A 91 -7.21 0.30 -17.56
N GLN A 92 -6.91 0.11 -18.84
CA GLN A 92 -7.90 -0.42 -19.77
C GLN A 92 -8.30 -1.86 -19.41
N PRO A 93 -9.53 -2.31 -19.70
CA PRO A 93 -10.02 -3.63 -19.31
C PRO A 93 -9.11 -4.78 -19.74
N GLU A 94 -8.55 -4.71 -20.94
CA GLU A 94 -7.64 -5.71 -21.50
C GLU A 94 -6.32 -5.75 -20.71
N GLU A 95 -5.77 -4.59 -20.34
CA GLU A 95 -4.57 -4.49 -19.51
C GLU A 95 -4.81 -5.03 -18.10
N VAL A 96 -5.97 -4.76 -17.52
CA VAL A 96 -6.33 -5.30 -16.21
C VAL A 96 -6.42 -6.82 -16.26
N ARG A 97 -7.12 -7.36 -17.25
CA ARG A 97 -7.22 -8.81 -17.43
C ARG A 97 -5.84 -9.44 -17.63
N GLN A 98 -5.00 -8.84 -18.48
CA GLN A 98 -3.62 -9.29 -18.71
C GLN A 98 -2.77 -9.24 -17.43
N LYS A 99 -2.90 -8.17 -16.64
CA LYS A 99 -2.19 -8.01 -15.36
C LYS A 99 -2.60 -9.11 -14.39
N LEU A 100 -3.89 -9.41 -14.26
CA LEU A 100 -4.39 -10.43 -13.33
C LEU A 100 -3.86 -11.83 -13.64
N ILE A 101 -3.68 -12.18 -14.93
CA ILE A 101 -3.11 -13.49 -15.31
C ILE A 101 -1.57 -13.52 -15.25
N SER A 102 -0.91 -12.37 -15.45
CA SER A 102 0.55 -12.28 -15.51
C SER A 102 1.21 -11.99 -14.15
N TRP A 103 0.42 -11.65 -13.13
CA TRP A 103 0.94 -11.31 -11.81
C TRP A 103 1.55 -12.53 -11.12
N GLY A 104 2.62 -12.34 -10.33
CA GLY A 104 3.30 -13.45 -9.63
C GLY A 104 2.41 -14.23 -8.64
N HIS A 105 1.25 -13.66 -8.27
CA HIS A 105 0.23 -14.25 -7.42
C HIS A 105 -1.03 -14.68 -8.20
N SER A 106 -0.97 -14.79 -9.53
CA SER A 106 -2.15 -15.11 -10.37
C SER A 106 -2.77 -16.48 -10.07
N LYS A 107 -2.02 -17.38 -9.42
CA LYS A 107 -2.49 -18.70 -8.97
C LYS A 107 -3.15 -18.69 -7.60
N ASP A 108 -3.08 -17.58 -6.86
CA ASP A 108 -3.55 -17.49 -5.47
C ASP A 108 -5.02 -17.06 -5.38
N PHE A 109 -5.67 -16.75 -6.52
CA PHE A 109 -7.06 -16.31 -6.60
C PHE A 109 -7.66 -16.60 -7.98
N ASP A 110 -8.99 -16.56 -8.12
CA ASP A 110 -9.66 -16.64 -9.41
C ASP A 110 -9.62 -15.28 -10.13
N GLY A 111 -8.68 -15.17 -11.08
CA GLY A 111 -8.47 -13.96 -11.88
C GLY A 111 -9.67 -13.51 -12.71
N GLU A 112 -10.46 -14.45 -13.25
CA GLU A 112 -11.59 -14.12 -14.12
C GLU A 112 -12.79 -13.67 -13.27
N SER A 113 -13.06 -14.33 -12.14
CA SER A 113 -14.06 -13.87 -11.18
C SER A 113 -13.71 -12.50 -10.60
N PHE A 114 -12.44 -12.27 -10.28
CA PHE A 114 -11.97 -10.96 -9.82
C PHE A 114 -12.12 -9.89 -10.91
N TYR A 115 -11.76 -10.21 -12.15
CA TYR A 115 -11.91 -9.31 -13.29
C TYR A 115 -13.38 -8.91 -13.52
N LYS A 116 -14.32 -9.87 -13.45
CA LYS A 116 -15.76 -9.57 -13.54
C LYS A 116 -16.22 -8.64 -12.43
N LYS A 117 -15.78 -8.89 -11.18
CA LYS A 117 -16.05 -8.00 -10.04
C LYS A 117 -15.51 -6.59 -10.30
N TRP A 118 -14.24 -6.46 -10.72
CA TRP A 118 -13.62 -5.18 -11.08
C TRP A 118 -14.37 -4.45 -12.20
N LYS A 119 -14.76 -5.18 -13.26
CA LYS A 119 -15.46 -4.61 -14.41
C LYS A 119 -16.83 -4.05 -14.02
N SER A 120 -17.52 -4.72 -13.09
CA SER A 120 -18.85 -4.30 -12.61
C SER A 120 -18.87 -3.01 -11.78
N ILE A 121 -17.73 -2.52 -11.28
CA ILE A 121 -17.64 -1.31 -10.45
C ILE A 121 -18.23 -0.11 -11.20
N ASN A 122 -19.18 0.57 -10.58
CA ASN A 122 -19.81 1.79 -11.05
C ASN A 122 -20.39 2.63 -9.89
N HIS A 123 -20.92 3.81 -10.21
CA HIS A 123 -21.38 4.79 -9.22
C HIS A 123 -22.54 4.29 -8.33
N LYS A 124 -23.27 3.25 -8.77
CA LYS A 124 -24.40 2.68 -8.03
C LYS A 124 -23.97 1.62 -7.03
N ASN A 125 -22.89 0.87 -7.29
CA ASN A 125 -22.53 -0.31 -6.49
C ASN A 125 -21.20 -0.21 -5.73
N TYR A 126 -20.34 0.77 -6.01
CA TYR A 126 -19.01 0.83 -5.39
C TYR A 126 -19.07 0.86 -3.85
N GLN A 127 -20.12 1.47 -3.29
CA GLN A 127 -20.33 1.57 -1.84
C GLN A 127 -20.68 0.25 -1.18
N GLU A 128 -21.12 -0.77 -1.93
CA GLU A 128 -21.46 -2.11 -1.42
C GLU A 128 -20.25 -3.05 -1.47
N ILE A 129 -19.26 -2.71 -2.30
CA ILE A 129 -18.08 -3.54 -2.49
C ILE A 129 -17.21 -3.50 -1.23
N ARG A 130 -16.98 -4.68 -0.65
CA ARG A 130 -16.10 -4.90 0.49
C ARG A 130 -14.97 -5.85 0.12
N ASN A 131 -13.90 -5.73 0.89
CA ASN A 131 -12.77 -6.66 0.90
C ASN A 131 -12.27 -6.95 -0.53
N PHE A 132 -11.84 -5.90 -1.22
CA PHE A 132 -11.60 -5.90 -2.67
C PHE A 132 -10.19 -6.38 -3.05
N HIS A 133 -9.32 -6.70 -2.10
CA HIS A 133 -7.98 -7.13 -2.44
C HIS A 133 -8.03 -8.57 -3.01
N PRO A 134 -7.37 -8.86 -4.15
CA PRO A 134 -7.44 -10.16 -4.83
C PRO A 134 -6.92 -11.33 -3.98
N VAL A 135 -5.81 -11.15 -3.27
CA VAL A 135 -5.18 -12.18 -2.43
C VAL A 135 -5.53 -12.09 -0.94
N LYS A 136 -5.58 -10.87 -0.37
CA LYS A 136 -5.82 -10.63 1.08
C LYS A 136 -6.99 -9.68 1.29
N PRO A 137 -8.25 -10.15 1.14
CA PRO A 137 -9.44 -9.32 1.00
C PRO A 137 -9.54 -8.15 2.01
N ASP A 138 -9.22 -8.40 3.29
CA ASP A 138 -9.30 -7.41 4.39
C ASP A 138 -8.35 -6.21 4.25
N LEU A 139 -7.31 -6.31 3.41
CA LEU A 139 -6.40 -5.18 3.17
C LEU A 139 -7.10 -4.04 2.43
N TRP A 140 -8.07 -4.32 1.56
CA TRP A 140 -8.80 -3.28 0.83
C TRP A 140 -10.28 -3.30 1.25
N PRO A 141 -10.61 -2.69 2.41
CA PRO A 141 -11.87 -2.95 3.10
C PRO A 141 -13.10 -2.41 2.36
N LYS A 142 -12.97 -1.26 1.68
CA LYS A 142 -14.04 -0.64 0.90
C LYS A 142 -13.49 0.28 -0.19
N LEU A 143 -14.35 0.63 -1.13
CA LEU A 143 -14.06 1.61 -2.17
C LEU A 143 -14.66 2.98 -1.84
N GLU A 144 -14.08 4.01 -2.42
CA GLU A 144 -14.55 5.39 -2.40
C GLU A 144 -14.41 5.99 -3.80
N LEU A 145 -15.41 6.76 -4.21
CA LEU A 145 -15.38 7.50 -5.47
C LEU A 145 -14.96 8.92 -5.18
N ILE A 146 -13.93 9.39 -5.87
CA ILE A 146 -13.50 10.78 -5.83
C ILE A 146 -13.67 11.38 -7.22
N GLN A 147 -14.50 12.42 -7.31
CA GLN A 147 -14.73 13.17 -8.53
C GLN A 147 -13.49 13.99 -8.85
N ALA A 148 -12.77 13.57 -9.89
CA ALA A 148 -11.62 14.25 -10.47
C ALA A 148 -11.38 13.73 -11.88
N ASP A 149 -10.96 14.61 -12.78
CA ASP A 149 -10.67 14.28 -14.17
C ASP A 149 -9.25 13.75 -14.33
N THR A 150 -8.31 14.30 -13.56
CA THR A 150 -6.89 13.97 -13.65
C THR A 150 -6.31 13.45 -12.33
N ILE A 151 -5.18 12.76 -12.40
CA ILE A 151 -4.43 12.33 -11.20
C ILE A 151 -3.96 13.52 -10.35
N ASN A 152 -3.62 14.63 -10.99
CA ASN A 152 -3.19 15.86 -10.30
C ASN A 152 -4.34 16.48 -9.51
N GLU A 153 -5.54 16.49 -10.08
CA GLU A 153 -6.75 16.93 -9.39
C GLU A 153 -7.12 15.97 -8.25
N LEU A 154 -7.05 14.65 -8.47
CA LEU A 154 -7.23 13.66 -7.40
C LEU A 154 -6.28 13.94 -6.21
N MET A 155 -5.00 14.24 -6.49
CA MET A 155 -4.02 14.55 -5.47
C MET A 155 -4.30 15.87 -4.74
N SER A 156 -4.91 16.87 -5.39
CA SER A 156 -5.19 18.16 -4.77
C SER A 156 -6.41 18.11 -3.85
N ILE A 157 -7.43 17.30 -4.19
CA ILE A 157 -8.67 17.19 -3.43
C ILE A 157 -8.65 16.11 -2.35
N TYR A 158 -7.81 15.08 -2.51
CA TYR A 158 -7.81 13.94 -1.58
C TYR A 158 -7.40 14.36 -0.17
N GLN A 159 -8.24 14.02 0.80
CA GLN A 159 -7.95 14.18 2.22
C GLN A 159 -7.91 12.80 2.89
N PRO A 160 -6.75 12.40 3.45
CA PRO A 160 -6.68 11.15 4.18
C PRO A 160 -7.55 11.22 5.45
N PRO A 161 -8.16 10.11 5.87
CA PRO A 161 -8.95 10.05 7.10
C PRO A 161 -8.14 10.55 8.30
N ARG A 162 -8.79 11.33 9.17
CA ARG A 162 -8.21 11.75 10.44
C ARG A 162 -8.10 10.54 11.36
N VAL A 163 -6.93 9.91 11.38
CA VAL A 163 -6.63 8.83 12.32
C VAL A 163 -6.35 9.47 13.68
N SER A 164 -7.21 9.24 14.67
CA SER A 164 -6.93 9.67 16.04
C SER A 164 -5.62 9.05 16.54
N GLU A 165 -4.73 9.87 17.10
CA GLU A 165 -3.35 9.50 17.43
C GLU A 165 -3.24 8.32 18.41
N ILE A 166 -4.30 8.06 19.18
CA ILE A 166 -4.44 7.03 20.21
C ILE A 166 -4.17 5.61 19.66
N ARG A 167 -4.39 5.35 18.36
CA ARG A 167 -4.21 4.00 17.79
C ARG A 167 -2.81 3.70 17.25
N ARG A 168 -1.92 4.69 17.11
CA ARG A 168 -0.54 4.47 16.59
C ARG A 168 0.37 3.71 17.56
N LEU A 169 0.14 3.84 18.87
CA LEU A 169 0.89 3.12 19.91
C LEU A 169 0.74 1.60 19.82
N LYS A 170 -0.46 1.09 19.46
CA LYS A 170 -0.70 -0.37 19.37
C LYS A 170 0.03 -1.04 18.19
N VAL A 171 0.20 -0.35 17.06
CA VAL A 171 0.93 -0.89 15.91
C VAL A 171 2.44 -0.90 16.17
N MET A 172 2.96 0.11 16.87
CA MET A 172 4.38 0.16 17.25
C MET A 172 4.76 -1.01 18.19
N ILE A 173 3.87 -1.35 19.14
CA ILE A 173 4.08 -2.49 20.06
C ILE A 173 4.03 -3.83 19.32
N LEU A 174 3.11 -4.04 18.37
CA LEU A 174 3.03 -5.30 17.64
C LEU A 174 4.25 -5.57 16.76
N SER A 175 4.80 -4.54 16.11
CA SER A 175 5.99 -4.67 15.26
C SER A 175 7.26 -4.94 16.07
N ILE A 176 7.34 -4.46 17.31
CA ILE A 176 8.44 -4.79 18.24
C ILE A 176 8.33 -6.25 18.71
N MET A 177 7.11 -6.76 18.91
CA MET A 177 6.90 -8.16 19.34
C MET A 177 7.24 -9.21 18.26
N PHE A 178 7.24 -8.85 16.98
CA PHE A 178 7.64 -9.75 15.88
C PHE A 178 9.16 -9.76 15.57
N GLN A 179 9.97 -8.97 16.30
CA GLN A 179 11.44 -9.01 16.19
C GLN A 179 12.13 -9.84 17.29
N GLY A 180 11.38 -10.57 18.13
CA GLY A 180 11.94 -11.20 19.34
C GLY A 180 11.64 -12.69 19.56
N ARG A 181 11.10 -13.44 18.60
CA ARG A 181 10.81 -14.87 18.80
C ARG A 181 11.30 -15.75 17.65
N GLU A 182 12.62 -15.90 17.53
CA GLU A 182 13.23 -17.08 16.90
C GLU A 182 14.33 -17.75 17.72
N ASN A 183 14.63 -17.29 18.93
CA ASN A 183 15.53 -18.01 19.83
C ASN A 183 14.82 -18.25 21.16
N ILE A 184 14.50 -19.52 21.43
CA ILE A 184 14.18 -20.21 22.70
C ILE A 184 13.09 -21.24 22.37
N PHE A 185 13.44 -22.35 21.71
CA PHE A 185 12.78 -23.67 21.90
C PHE A 185 13.57 -24.80 21.23
N LYS A 186 14.87 -24.93 21.52
CA LYS A 186 15.62 -26.19 21.33
C LYS A 186 16.69 -26.31 22.40
N ARG A 187 16.29 -26.71 23.61
CA ARG A 187 17.11 -27.48 24.58
C ARG A 187 16.29 -27.73 25.84
N SER A 188 15.51 -28.80 25.81
CA SER A 188 15.10 -29.57 27.00
C SER A 188 14.23 -30.75 26.57
N VAL A 189 14.83 -31.70 25.85
CA VAL A 189 14.40 -33.10 25.85
C VAL A 189 15.65 -33.95 25.66
N GLN A 190 16.21 -34.45 26.76
CA GLN A 190 16.76 -35.80 26.87
C GLN A 190 17.08 -36.07 28.34
N ILE A 191 16.15 -36.85 28.94
CA ILE A 191 16.24 -37.83 30.04
C ILE A 191 17.13 -37.45 31.22
#